data_AF-A0A2D5RXD4-F1
#
_entry.id   AF-A0A2D5RXD4-F1
#
_cell.length_a   1.000
_cell.length_b   1.000
_cell.length_c   1.000
_cell.angle_alpha   90.00
_cell.angle_beta   90.00
_cell.angle_gamma   90.00
#
_symmetry.space_group_name_H-M   'P 1'
#
loop_
_entity.id
_entity.type
_entity.pdbx_description
1 polymer ?
#
loop_
_entity_poly.entity_id
_entity_poly.type
_entity_poly.pdbx_seq_one_letter_code
_entity_poly.pdbx_strand_id
1 'polypeptide(L)'
;MILIKMPVVWLVVGLLLVPFKLAAEVTIQFNTERNVSCIQLIEQRKPGFCRLYFQFSGSKPDTLYAQQNQLSRSVSEYPAKRSSYPTSFQQLEYALQFFKYSAEKFKIRNNLVFIRSDDGSVQLNMGILTSASGGYSYLLADTDSQIKQLLTDLQNLDSLSTRYQRSIEQLFQ
;
A
#
# COMPACT_ATOMS: atom_id res chain seq x y z
N MET A 1 68.29 -1.24 5.65
CA MET A 1 67.20 -0.67 4.82
C MET A 1 66.71 -1.75 3.85
N ILE A 2 65.69 -2.53 4.23
CA ILE A 2 64.86 -3.29 3.28
C ILE A 2 63.42 -3.21 3.82
N LEU A 3 62.60 -2.46 3.10
CA LEU A 3 61.19 -2.18 3.34
C LEU A 3 60.39 -3.26 2.60
N ILE A 4 59.85 -4.26 3.30
CA ILE A 4 58.97 -5.27 2.69
C ILE A 4 57.54 -4.75 2.74
N LYS A 5 57.02 -4.40 1.55
CA LYS A 5 55.65 -3.99 1.26
C LYS A 5 54.64 -5.06 1.70
N MET A 6 53.65 -4.69 2.52
CA MET A 6 52.41 -5.45 2.71
C MET A 6 51.22 -4.65 2.15
N PRO A 7 50.80 -4.88 0.89
CA PRO A 7 49.61 -4.24 0.33
C PRO A 7 48.35 -5.13 0.42
N VAL A 8 48.44 -6.34 0.99
CA VAL A 8 47.35 -7.34 0.86
C VAL A 8 46.40 -7.37 2.06
N VAL A 9 46.85 -6.96 3.26
CA VAL A 9 46.03 -7.07 4.48
C VAL A 9 44.89 -6.03 4.53
N TRP A 10 45.04 -4.90 3.86
CA TRP A 10 44.03 -3.83 3.85
C TRP A 10 42.86 -4.07 2.90
N LEU A 11 42.94 -5.06 2.01
CA LEU A 11 41.88 -5.33 1.02
C LEU A 11 40.78 -6.25 1.58
N VAL A 12 41.09 -7.06 2.60
CA VAL A 12 40.12 -7.99 3.23
C VAL A 12 39.30 -7.30 4.32
N VAL A 13 39.85 -6.28 4.99
CA VAL A 13 39.12 -5.53 6.03
C VAL A 13 38.11 -4.53 5.43
N GLY A 14 38.35 -4.05 4.19
CA GLY A 14 37.45 -3.12 3.49
C GLY A 14 36.11 -3.73 3.05
N LEU A 15 36.01 -5.06 2.91
CA LEU A 15 34.78 -5.73 2.48
C LEU A 15 33.80 -6.06 3.62
N LEU A 16 34.24 -5.98 4.88
CA LEU A 16 33.41 -6.29 6.05
C LEU A 16 32.60 -5.10 6.60
N LEU A 17 32.73 -3.93 5.98
CA LEU A 17 32.02 -2.70 6.36
C LEU A 17 31.00 -2.27 5.29
N VAL A 18 30.46 -3.22 4.51
CA VAL A 18 29.19 -2.96 3.82
C VAL A 18 28.10 -3.13 4.89
N PRO A 19 27.46 -2.06 5.38
CA PRO A 19 26.24 -2.24 6.14
C PRO A 19 25.25 -2.86 5.17
N PHE A 20 25.04 -4.17 5.29
CA PHE A 20 23.79 -4.79 4.87
C PHE A 20 22.71 -4.12 5.71
N LYS A 21 22.21 -2.98 5.20
CA LYS A 21 20.90 -2.51 5.58
C LYS A 21 19.95 -3.58 5.07
N LEU A 22 19.72 -4.62 5.87
CA LEU A 22 18.46 -5.35 5.84
C LEU A 22 17.42 -4.27 6.07
N ALA A 23 16.87 -3.74 4.98
CA ALA A 23 15.65 -2.97 5.04
C ALA A 23 14.64 -3.90 5.69
N ALA A 24 14.25 -3.58 6.92
CA ALA A 24 13.28 -4.37 7.67
C ALA A 24 12.04 -4.53 6.80
N GLU A 25 11.53 -5.76 6.73
CA GLU A 25 10.36 -6.07 5.94
C GLU A 25 9.16 -5.28 6.50
N VAL A 26 8.54 -4.46 5.66
CA VAL A 26 7.39 -3.67 6.05
C VAL A 26 6.12 -4.40 5.68
N THR A 27 5.67 -5.13 6.68
CA THR A 27 4.41 -5.84 6.68
C THR A 27 3.28 -4.95 7.17
N ILE A 28 2.07 -5.18 6.66
CA ILE A 28 0.87 -4.62 7.25
C ILE A 28 0.30 -5.62 8.22
N GLN A 29 0.15 -5.18 9.46
CA GLN A 29 -0.50 -5.94 10.51
C GLN A 29 -1.93 -5.46 10.65
N PHE A 30 -2.87 -6.28 10.19
CA PHE A 30 -4.28 -6.11 10.53
C PHE A 30 -4.49 -6.58 11.97
N ASN A 31 -5.06 -5.71 12.80
CA ASN A 31 -5.42 -6.11 14.15
C ASN A 31 -6.72 -6.92 14.09
N THR A 32 -6.62 -8.23 14.29
CA THR A 32 -7.77 -9.15 14.22
C THR A 32 -8.88 -8.73 15.17
N GLU A 33 -8.56 -8.39 16.42
CA GLU A 33 -9.55 -8.02 17.45
C GLU A 33 -10.33 -6.76 17.06
N ARG A 34 -9.64 -5.70 16.64
CA ARG A 34 -10.27 -4.43 16.20
C ARG A 34 -11.05 -4.58 14.91
N ASN A 35 -10.72 -5.59 14.09
CA ASN A 35 -11.39 -5.85 12.83
C ASN A 35 -12.50 -6.90 12.90
N VAL A 36 -12.74 -7.57 14.04
CA VAL A 36 -13.75 -8.65 14.16
C VAL A 36 -15.10 -8.23 13.56
N SER A 37 -15.62 -7.06 13.93
CA SER A 37 -16.92 -6.58 13.40
C SER A 37 -16.88 -6.30 11.90
N CYS A 38 -15.76 -5.80 11.38
CA CYS A 38 -15.55 -5.62 9.95
C CYS A 38 -15.55 -6.95 9.20
N ILE A 39 -14.81 -7.93 9.70
CA ILE A 39 -14.72 -9.26 9.10
C ILE A 39 -16.10 -9.93 9.10
N GLN A 40 -16.86 -9.83 10.18
CA GLN A 40 -18.23 -10.34 10.25
C GLN A 40 -19.15 -9.71 9.20
N LEU A 41 -19.07 -8.39 8.96
CA LEU A 41 -19.85 -7.73 7.91
C LEU A 41 -19.51 -8.28 6.52
N ILE A 42 -18.22 -8.48 6.24
CA ILE A 42 -17.72 -9.02 4.96
C ILE A 42 -18.17 -10.48 4.77
N GLU A 43 -18.03 -11.31 5.80
CA GLU A 43 -18.35 -12.73 5.75
C GLU A 43 -19.85 -13.01 5.73
N GLN A 44 -20.62 -12.30 6.56
CA GLN A 44 -22.07 -12.47 6.67
C GLN A 44 -22.85 -11.73 5.58
N ARG A 45 -22.15 -11.02 4.69
CA ARG A 45 -22.74 -10.27 3.56
C ARG A 45 -23.82 -9.28 3.98
N LYS A 46 -23.69 -8.70 5.17
CA LYS A 46 -24.66 -7.74 5.71
C LYS A 46 -24.39 -6.33 5.18
N PRO A 47 -25.43 -5.57 4.81
CA PRO A 47 -25.27 -4.16 4.48
C PRO A 47 -24.64 -3.38 5.64
N GLY A 48 -23.87 -2.35 5.32
CA GLY A 48 -23.20 -1.50 6.28
C GLY A 48 -21.87 -0.97 5.78
N PHE A 49 -21.23 -0.18 6.62
CA PHE A 49 -19.88 0.33 6.38
C PHE A 49 -18.99 -0.02 7.57
N CYS A 50 -17.71 -0.24 7.30
CA CYS A 50 -16.75 -0.55 8.34
C CYS A 50 -15.36 -0.04 7.94
N ARG A 51 -14.53 0.29 8.93
CA ARG A 51 -13.16 0.73 8.71
C ARG A 51 -12.20 -0.31 9.23
N LEU A 52 -11.36 -0.83 8.35
CA LEU A 52 -10.31 -1.78 8.70
C LEU A 52 -9.15 -1.05 9.37
N TYR A 53 -8.80 -1.53 10.54
CA TYR A 53 -7.65 -1.09 11.31
C TYR A 53 -6.41 -1.90 10.89
N PHE A 54 -5.33 -1.20 10.59
CA PHE A 54 -4.03 -1.82 10.38
C PHE A 54 -2.89 -0.91 10.83
N GLN A 55 -1.73 -1.51 11.01
CA GLN A 55 -0.48 -0.84 11.35
C GLN A 55 0.62 -1.33 10.41
N PHE A 56 1.65 -0.51 10.21
CA PHE A 56 2.87 -0.96 9.54
C PHE A 56 3.83 -1.50 10.61
N SER A 57 4.32 -2.72 10.42
CA SER A 57 5.46 -3.23 11.19
C SER A 57 6.77 -2.77 10.55
N GLY A 58 7.77 -2.49 11.39
CA GLY A 58 9.08 -2.00 10.95
C GLY A 58 9.21 -0.47 10.93
N SER A 59 10.32 0.04 10.39
CA SER A 59 10.57 1.47 10.22
C SER A 59 9.85 2.01 8.97
N LYS A 60 8.56 2.34 9.08
CA LYS A 60 7.77 3.00 8.01
C LYS A 60 7.04 4.27 8.49
N PRO A 61 6.70 5.21 7.58
CA PRO A 61 7.11 6.60 7.69
C PRO A 61 6.16 7.48 8.48
N ASP A 62 6.72 8.53 9.07
CA ASP A 62 5.99 9.75 9.40
C ASP A 62 5.67 10.47 8.08
N THR A 63 4.52 10.15 7.49
CA THR A 63 4.13 10.61 6.16
C THR A 63 3.55 12.03 6.20
N LEU A 64 3.53 12.70 5.05
CA LEU A 64 3.03 14.08 4.92
C LEU A 64 1.63 14.12 4.30
N TYR A 65 0.90 15.21 4.54
CA TYR A 65 -0.32 15.50 3.80
C TYR A 65 0.01 15.72 2.31
N ALA A 66 -0.77 15.10 1.43
CA ALA A 66 -0.64 15.30 -0.01
C ALA A 66 -1.12 16.70 -0.41
N GLN A 67 -0.57 17.26 -1.49
CA GLN A 67 -1.10 18.51 -2.02
C GLN A 67 -2.42 18.25 -2.75
N GLN A 68 -3.37 19.19 -2.62
CA GLN A 68 -4.71 19.01 -3.18
C GLN A 68 -4.71 18.89 -4.72
N ASN A 69 -3.88 19.67 -5.41
CA ASN A 69 -3.70 19.60 -6.85
C ASN A 69 -3.25 18.19 -7.30
N GLN A 70 -2.28 17.59 -6.61
CA GLN A 70 -1.79 16.24 -6.91
C GLN A 70 -2.92 15.20 -6.82
N LEU A 71 -3.75 15.27 -5.78
CA LEU A 71 -4.81 14.27 -5.56
C LEU A 71 -6.06 14.48 -6.44
N SER A 72 -6.38 15.73 -6.78
CA SER A 72 -7.56 16.06 -7.58
C SER A 72 -7.53 15.45 -8.98
N ARG A 73 -6.34 15.37 -9.57
CA ARG A 73 -6.11 14.73 -10.87
C ARG A 73 -6.07 13.21 -10.74
N SER A 74 -5.27 12.69 -9.80
CA SER A 74 -5.09 11.26 -9.61
C SER A 74 -6.40 10.53 -9.33
N VAL A 75 -7.31 11.11 -8.54
CA VAL A 75 -8.60 10.47 -8.22
C VAL A 75 -9.48 10.27 -9.45
N SER A 76 -9.36 11.15 -10.45
CA SER A 76 -10.12 11.09 -11.69
C SER A 76 -9.48 10.11 -12.69
N GLU A 77 -8.15 10.06 -12.75
CA GLU A 77 -7.42 9.20 -13.70
C GLU A 77 -7.26 7.76 -13.21
N TYR A 78 -7.20 7.54 -11.89
CA TYR A 78 -6.96 6.22 -11.30
C TYR A 78 -7.93 5.14 -11.78
N PRO A 79 -9.27 5.34 -11.80
CA PRO A 79 -10.20 4.33 -12.27
C PRO A 79 -9.93 3.91 -13.71
N ALA A 80 -9.66 4.88 -14.60
CA ALA A 80 -9.35 4.64 -16.01
C ALA A 80 -8.02 3.91 -16.20
N LYS A 81 -6.99 4.27 -15.42
CA LYS A 81 -5.71 3.55 -15.42
C LYS A 81 -5.87 2.12 -14.93
N ARG A 82 -6.59 1.89 -13.83
CA ARG A 82 -6.88 0.55 -13.32
C ARG A 82 -7.63 -0.27 -14.37
N SER A 83 -8.71 0.25 -14.95
CA SER A 83 -9.52 -0.47 -15.94
C SER A 83 -8.80 -0.70 -17.28
N SER A 84 -7.69 0.00 -17.55
CA SER A 84 -6.89 -0.22 -18.78
C SER A 84 -6.16 -1.57 -18.79
N TYR A 85 -5.99 -2.22 -17.63
CA TYR A 85 -5.39 -3.56 -17.56
C TYR A 85 -6.44 -4.64 -17.88
N PRO A 86 -6.11 -5.58 -18.79
CA PRO A 86 -7.11 -6.45 -19.40
C PRO A 86 -7.66 -7.55 -18.49
N THR A 87 -6.95 -7.89 -17.40
CA THR A 87 -7.36 -8.97 -16.49
C THR A 87 -7.65 -8.45 -15.09
N SER A 88 -8.64 -9.02 -14.41
CA SER A 88 -8.96 -8.70 -13.02
C SER A 88 -7.76 -8.88 -12.08
N PHE A 89 -6.92 -9.87 -12.35
CA PHE A 89 -5.66 -10.09 -11.63
C PHE A 89 -4.72 -8.89 -11.75
N GLN A 90 -4.49 -8.38 -12.98
CA GLN A 90 -3.63 -7.20 -13.17
C GLN A 90 -4.24 -5.94 -12.56
N GLN A 91 -5.56 -5.79 -12.62
CA GLN A 91 -6.26 -4.67 -11.97
C GLN A 91 -6.10 -4.69 -10.45
N LEU A 92 -6.19 -5.88 -9.83
CA LEU A 92 -5.93 -6.08 -8.41
C LEU A 92 -4.45 -5.83 -8.05
N GLU A 93 -3.52 -6.37 -8.84
CA GLU A 93 -2.08 -6.14 -8.64
C GLU A 93 -1.74 -4.65 -8.73
N TYR A 94 -2.36 -3.92 -9.68
CA TYR A 94 -2.25 -2.47 -9.79
C TYR A 94 -2.80 -1.75 -8.56
N ALA A 95 -4.00 -2.11 -8.09
CA ALA A 95 -4.61 -1.52 -6.90
C ALA A 95 -3.75 -1.75 -5.64
N LEU A 96 -3.17 -2.94 -5.51
CA LEU A 96 -2.30 -3.30 -4.41
C LEU A 96 -0.97 -2.51 -4.42
N GLN A 97 -0.32 -2.39 -5.59
CA GLN A 97 0.87 -1.55 -5.73
C GLN A 97 0.55 -0.06 -5.52
N PHE A 98 -0.63 0.41 -5.96
CA PHE A 98 -1.09 1.77 -5.72
C PHE A 98 -1.27 2.06 -4.23
N PHE A 99 -1.84 1.12 -3.49
CA PHE A 99 -1.95 1.19 -2.04
C PHE A 99 -0.56 1.27 -1.39
N LYS A 100 0.37 0.37 -1.76
CA LYS A 100 1.75 0.36 -1.22
C LYS A 100 2.46 1.69 -1.46
N TYR A 101 2.42 2.18 -2.69
CA TYR A 101 3.00 3.47 -3.06
C TYR A 101 2.39 4.62 -2.23
N SER A 102 1.06 4.66 -2.12
CA SER A 102 0.36 5.72 -1.40
C SER A 102 0.70 5.72 0.10
N ALA A 103 0.77 4.53 0.70
CA ALA A 103 1.18 4.33 2.09
C ALA A 103 2.62 4.79 2.38
N GLU A 104 3.51 4.72 1.39
CA GLU A 104 4.90 5.15 1.51
C GLU A 104 5.08 6.66 1.33
N LYS A 105 4.16 7.33 0.63
CA LYS A 105 4.30 8.73 0.23
C LYS A 105 3.41 9.69 1.00
N PHE A 106 2.24 9.25 1.45
CA PHE A 106 1.20 10.16 1.93
C PHE A 106 0.61 9.69 3.26
N LYS A 107 0.09 10.66 4.03
CA LYS A 107 -0.84 10.34 5.12
C LYS A 107 -2.10 9.78 4.51
N ILE A 108 -2.40 8.55 4.88
CA ILE A 108 -3.64 7.89 4.52
C ILE A 108 -4.59 8.02 5.74
N ARG A 109 -5.88 8.39 5.53
CA ARG A 109 -6.95 8.38 6.55
C ARG A 109 -7.98 7.33 6.21
N ASN A 110 -8.57 6.71 7.25
CA ASN A 110 -9.63 5.73 7.08
C ASN A 110 -9.18 4.64 6.08
N ASN A 111 -8.00 4.08 6.29
CA ASN A 111 -7.17 3.60 5.20
C ASN A 111 -7.65 2.41 4.40
N LEU A 112 -8.65 1.68 4.89
CA LEU A 112 -9.39 0.72 4.10
C LEU A 112 -10.81 0.72 4.64
N VAL A 113 -11.75 1.33 3.89
CA VAL A 113 -13.17 1.35 4.23
C VAL A 113 -13.89 0.36 3.36
N PHE A 114 -14.52 -0.62 3.99
CA PHE A 114 -15.44 -1.52 3.35
C PHE A 114 -16.86 -0.95 3.42
N ILE A 115 -17.58 -1.00 2.31
CA ILE A 115 -18.98 -0.61 2.22
C ILE A 115 -19.71 -1.74 1.51
N ARG A 116 -20.84 -2.18 2.07
CA ARG A 116 -21.84 -3.00 1.40
C ARG A 116 -23.16 -2.23 1.43
N SER A 117 -23.69 -1.92 0.27
CA SER A 117 -24.98 -1.25 0.14
C SER A 117 -26.12 -2.27 0.25
N ASP A 118 -27.35 -1.78 0.47
CA ASP A 118 -28.55 -2.62 0.56
C ASP A 118 -28.87 -3.36 -0.75
N ASP A 119 -28.42 -2.84 -1.90
CA ASP A 119 -28.54 -3.49 -3.22
C ASP A 119 -27.52 -4.61 -3.45
N GLY A 120 -26.67 -4.90 -2.47
CA GLY A 120 -25.64 -5.93 -2.54
C GLY A 120 -24.32 -5.49 -3.20
N SER A 121 -24.23 -4.24 -3.70
CA SER A 121 -22.95 -3.69 -4.18
C SER A 121 -21.95 -3.59 -3.03
N VAL A 122 -20.68 -3.87 -3.34
CA VAL A 122 -19.58 -3.82 -2.36
C VAL A 122 -18.46 -2.95 -2.87
N GLN A 123 -17.76 -2.30 -1.96
CA GLN A 123 -16.62 -1.45 -2.28
C GLN A 123 -15.58 -1.52 -1.16
N LEU A 124 -14.32 -1.56 -1.55
CA LEU A 124 -13.18 -1.36 -0.66
C LEU A 124 -12.41 -0.12 -1.12
N ASN A 125 -12.41 0.90 -0.28
CA ASN A 125 -11.88 2.22 -0.59
C ASN A 125 -10.67 2.56 0.29
N MET A 126 -9.66 3.23 -0.26
CA MET A 126 -8.54 3.81 0.49
C MET A 126 -8.60 5.34 0.44
N GLY A 127 -8.40 6.00 1.58
CA GLY A 127 -8.34 7.46 1.67
C GLY A 127 -6.91 8.02 1.76
N ILE A 128 -6.57 9.02 0.94
CA ILE A 128 -5.34 9.81 1.04
C ILE A 128 -5.67 11.24 1.52
N LEU A 129 -4.94 11.73 2.53
CA LEU A 129 -5.20 13.02 3.18
C LEU A 129 -4.49 14.19 2.52
N THR A 130 -5.21 15.32 2.44
CA THR A 130 -4.64 16.64 2.13
C THR A 130 -4.54 17.54 3.36
N SER A 131 -5.26 17.21 4.44
CA SER A 131 -5.23 17.92 5.72
C SER A 131 -5.79 17.03 6.84
N ALA A 132 -5.89 17.55 8.07
CA ALA A 132 -6.48 16.80 9.19
C ALA A 132 -7.95 16.40 8.98
N SER A 133 -8.71 17.18 8.21
CA SER A 133 -10.14 16.95 7.97
C SER A 133 -10.48 16.57 6.52
N GLY A 134 -9.59 16.81 5.55
CA GLY A 134 -9.82 16.61 4.13
C GLY A 134 -8.94 15.55 3.46
N GLY A 135 -9.45 14.95 2.39
CA GLY A 135 -8.74 13.95 1.60
C GLY A 135 -9.58 13.43 0.42
N TYR A 136 -9.00 12.51 -0.34
CA TYR A 136 -9.63 11.86 -1.50
C TYR A 136 -9.70 10.35 -1.29
N SER A 137 -10.73 9.71 -1.84
CA SER A 137 -10.99 8.27 -1.72
C SER A 137 -10.80 7.55 -3.05
N TYR A 138 -10.17 6.39 -3.02
CA TYR A 138 -9.84 5.57 -4.19
C TYR A 138 -10.45 4.18 -4.06
N LEU A 139 -11.23 3.74 -5.04
CA LEU A 139 -11.86 2.42 -5.08
C LEU A 139 -10.85 1.35 -5.49
N LEU A 140 -10.43 0.50 -4.55
CA LEU A 140 -9.45 -0.55 -4.81
C LEU A 140 -10.10 -1.82 -5.39
N ALA A 141 -11.28 -2.18 -4.90
CA ALA A 141 -12.01 -3.38 -5.30
C ALA A 141 -13.52 -3.20 -5.11
N ASP A 142 -14.33 -3.85 -5.95
CA ASP A 142 -15.79 -3.68 -6.00
C ASP A 142 -16.56 -5.01 -6.08
N THR A 143 -15.88 -6.13 -5.86
CA THR A 143 -16.50 -7.46 -5.77
C THR A 143 -16.00 -8.22 -4.55
N ASP A 144 -16.83 -9.11 -4.00
CA ASP A 144 -16.49 -9.89 -2.81
C ASP A 144 -15.19 -10.71 -2.97
N SER A 145 -14.97 -11.30 -4.14
CA SER A 145 -13.76 -12.08 -4.44
C SER A 145 -12.52 -11.20 -4.48
N GLN A 146 -12.59 -10.06 -5.18
CA GLN A 146 -11.50 -9.09 -5.24
C GLN A 146 -11.16 -8.52 -3.87
N ILE A 147 -12.17 -8.18 -3.06
CA ILE A 147 -11.98 -7.63 -1.72
C ILE A 147 -11.26 -8.64 -0.83
N LYS A 148 -11.71 -9.90 -0.80
CA LYS A 148 -11.05 -10.95 -0.02
C LYS A 148 -9.60 -11.16 -0.44
N GLN A 149 -9.36 -11.28 -1.75
CA GLN A 149 -8.02 -11.45 -2.30
C GLN A 149 -7.11 -10.26 -1.91
N LEU A 150 -7.59 -9.04 -2.10
CA LEU A 150 -6.82 -7.84 -1.79
C LEU A 150 -6.48 -7.76 -0.29
N LEU A 151 -7.43 -8.08 0.60
CA LEU A 151 -7.17 -8.08 2.05
C LEU A 151 -6.13 -9.13 2.47
N THR A 152 -6.11 -10.29 1.83
CA THR A 152 -5.07 -11.29 2.03
C THR A 152 -3.71 -10.79 1.53
N ASP A 153 -3.66 -10.22 0.32
CA ASP A 153 -2.41 -9.78 -0.30
C ASP A 153 -1.81 -8.55 0.38
N LEU A 154 -2.65 -7.68 0.95
CA LEU A 154 -2.22 -6.52 1.73
C LEU A 154 -1.36 -6.91 2.95
N GLN A 155 -1.45 -8.13 3.47
CA GLN A 155 -0.61 -8.60 4.58
C GLN A 155 0.85 -8.83 4.15
N ASN A 156 1.10 -9.01 2.85
CA ASN A 156 2.39 -9.39 2.29
C ASN A 156 2.89 -8.37 1.26
N LEU A 157 3.01 -7.09 1.65
CA LEU A 157 3.35 -6.00 0.72
C LEU A 157 4.78 -6.04 0.17
N ASP A 158 5.70 -6.69 0.85
CA ASP A 158 7.13 -6.57 0.53
C ASP A 158 7.59 -7.48 -0.61
N SER A 159 6.86 -8.57 -0.87
CA SER A 159 7.07 -9.44 -2.03
C SER A 159 6.50 -8.85 -3.33
N LEU A 160 5.83 -7.69 -3.27
CA LEU A 160 5.18 -7.10 -4.42
C LEU A 160 6.17 -6.60 -5.46
N SER A 161 5.88 -6.94 -6.71
CA SER A 161 6.57 -6.37 -7.86
C SER A 161 6.43 -4.84 -7.89
N THR A 162 7.37 -4.15 -8.54
CA THR A 162 7.30 -2.70 -8.78
C THR A 162 6.81 -2.38 -10.21
N ARG A 163 6.20 -3.36 -10.88
CA ARG A 163 5.83 -3.31 -12.30
C ARG A 163 5.05 -2.04 -12.67
N TYR A 164 4.13 -1.61 -11.82
CA TYR A 164 3.25 -0.48 -12.10
C TYR A 164 3.70 0.81 -11.44
N GLN A 165 4.82 0.82 -10.72
CA GLN A 165 5.28 1.96 -9.92
C GLN A 165 5.34 3.26 -10.74
N ARG A 166 5.93 3.24 -11.94
CA ARG A 166 6.00 4.43 -12.80
C ARG A 166 4.62 4.94 -13.23
N SER A 167 3.71 4.02 -13.57
CA SER A 167 2.33 4.35 -13.96
C SER A 167 1.55 4.96 -12.78
N ILE A 168 1.81 4.48 -11.57
CA ILE A 168 1.24 5.04 -10.34
C ILE A 168 1.83 6.42 -10.03
N GLU A 169 3.15 6.59 -10.11
CA GLU A 169 3.83 7.86 -9.90
C GLU A 169 3.27 8.96 -10.81
N GLN A 170 3.01 8.63 -12.07
CA GLN A 170 2.42 9.55 -13.06
C GLN A 170 1.02 10.06 -12.68
N LEU A 171 0.26 9.34 -11.85
CA LEU A 171 -1.05 9.82 -11.40
C LEU A 171 -0.93 11.08 -10.54
N PHE A 172 0.19 11.23 -9.81
CA PHE A 172 0.39 12.28 -8.81
C PHE A 172 1.28 13.44 -9.30
N GLN A 173 1.64 13.44 -10.59
CA GLN A 173 2.40 14.50 -11.26
C GLN A 173 1.45 15.53 -11.89
#